data_AF-A0A168GQ18-F1
#
_entry.id   AF-A0A168GQ18-F1
#
_cell.length_a   1.000
_cell.length_b   1.000
_cell.length_c   1.000
_cell.angle_alpha   90.00
_cell.angle_beta   90.00
_cell.angle_gamma   90.00
#
_symmetry.space_group_name_H-M   'P 1'
#
loop_
_entity.id
_entity.type
_entity.pdbx_description
1 polymer ?
#
loop_
_entity_poly.entity_id
_entity_poly.type
_entity_poly.pdbx_seq_one_letter_code
_entity_poly.pdbx_strand_id
1 'polypeptide(L)'
;MIQFYVRQQPDRERALEYFAELRRRHIKPSAHTYKLLMEAYSLIAPYDMPTAHRMLSDMERCDHIRPQATHYATLIYSYGTLQRDVKSADRVFQDMDDKHVAKDEVVYQAMLDTLVSNDQLTRAEQLYAKMQTAIEKSTSPYIENVFIRGYGQKGLLEKAKAMFDAMTDDKITHDQPATPSTSCTVIREPSTYEAMVRAYVENNKMTEAKEIFELMVQREFPEKVTALVAELITA
;
A
#
# COMPACT_ATOMS: atom_id res chain seq x y z
N MET A 1 -6.59 -6.25 21.69
CA MET A 1 -5.96 -5.21 22.52
C MET A 1 -4.72 -4.62 21.88
N ILE A 2 -3.69 -5.41 21.53
CA ILE A 2 -2.47 -4.88 20.85
C ILE A 2 -2.83 -4.05 19.60
N GLN A 3 -3.66 -4.59 18.69
CA GLN A 3 -4.09 -3.87 17.48
C GLN A 3 -4.77 -2.53 17.74
N PHE A 4 -5.52 -2.40 18.83
CA PHE A 4 -6.19 -1.16 19.18
C PHE A 4 -5.16 -0.06 19.49
N TYR A 5 -4.14 -0.38 20.29
CA TYR A 5 -3.06 0.56 20.62
C TYR A 5 -2.07 0.79 19.48
N VAL A 6 -2.10 -0.02 18.43
CA VAL A 6 -1.30 0.23 17.22
C VAL A 6 -2.05 1.09 16.22
N ARG A 7 -3.36 0.90 16.05
CA ARG A 7 -4.12 1.49 14.93
C ARG A 7 -5.12 2.57 15.31
N GLN A 8 -5.74 2.47 16.49
CA GLN A 8 -6.84 3.35 16.90
C GLN A 8 -6.38 4.40 17.91
N GLN A 9 -5.55 4.00 18.85
CA GLN A 9 -4.97 4.88 19.86
C GLN A 9 -3.46 4.58 19.96
N PRO A 10 -2.63 5.14 19.06
CA PRO A 10 -1.19 4.85 18.99
C PRO A 10 -0.47 5.03 20.34
N ASP A 11 -0.11 3.90 20.95
CA ASP A 11 0.58 3.82 22.23
C ASP A 11 1.42 2.53 22.24
N ARG A 12 2.72 2.70 21.96
CA ARG A 12 3.65 1.57 21.86
C ARG A 12 3.82 0.88 23.21
N GLU A 13 3.89 1.63 24.31
CA GLU A 13 4.13 1.06 25.64
C GLU A 13 2.98 0.12 26.01
N ARG A 14 1.73 0.56 25.82
CA ARG A 14 0.56 -0.28 26.08
C ARG A 14 0.49 -1.47 25.14
N ALA A 15 0.82 -1.31 23.86
CA ALA A 15 0.91 -2.44 22.93
C ALA A 15 1.90 -3.52 23.44
N LEU A 16 3.06 -3.09 23.97
CA LEU A 16 4.08 -3.99 24.54
C LEU A 16 3.66 -4.60 25.87
N GLU A 17 2.94 -3.88 26.74
CA GLU A 17 2.35 -4.45 27.96
C GLU A 17 1.39 -5.59 27.64
N TYR A 18 0.50 -5.42 26.66
CA TYR A 18 -0.41 -6.49 26.24
C TYR A 18 0.33 -7.66 25.60
N PHE A 19 1.45 -7.42 24.90
CA PHE A 19 2.30 -8.50 24.40
C PHE A 19 2.97 -9.26 25.54
N ALA A 20 3.49 -8.57 26.55
CA ALA A 20 4.06 -9.19 27.75
C ALA A 20 3.01 -10.01 28.51
N GLU A 21 1.79 -9.48 28.65
CA GLU A 21 0.66 -10.18 29.28
C GLU A 21 0.25 -11.43 28.49
N LEU A 22 0.23 -11.35 27.16
CA LEU A 22 -0.03 -12.50 26.28
C LEU A 22 0.98 -13.62 26.55
N ARG A 23 2.27 -13.29 26.68
CA ARG A 23 3.32 -14.27 27.03
C ARG A 23 3.19 -14.78 28.46
N ARG A 24 2.85 -13.92 29.43
CA ARG A 24 2.65 -14.28 30.85
C ARG A 24 1.49 -15.27 31.02
N ARG A 25 0.46 -15.18 30.16
CA ARG A 25 -0.67 -16.11 30.12
C ARG A 25 -0.39 -17.36 29.30
N HIS A 26 0.84 -17.57 28.82
CA HIS A 26 1.23 -18.69 27.96
C HIS A 26 0.41 -18.79 26.67
N ILE A 27 -0.13 -17.67 26.20
CA ILE A 27 -0.80 -17.60 24.90
C ILE A 27 0.31 -17.41 23.87
N LYS A 28 0.32 -18.24 22.83
CA LYS A 28 1.34 -18.16 21.78
C LYS A 28 1.10 -16.93 20.89
N PRO A 29 2.10 -16.07 20.66
CA PRO A 29 2.00 -15.01 19.66
C PRO A 29 1.67 -15.57 18.28
N SER A 30 1.02 -14.77 17.44
CA SER A 30 0.77 -15.11 16.03
C SER A 30 1.66 -14.29 15.10
N ALA A 31 1.74 -14.67 13.82
CA ALA A 31 2.34 -13.86 12.77
C ALA A 31 1.80 -12.43 12.78
N HIS A 32 0.47 -12.28 12.85
CA HIS A 32 -0.17 -10.96 12.96
C HIS A 32 0.26 -10.19 14.21
N THR A 33 0.51 -10.87 15.34
CA THR A 33 1.03 -10.21 16.55
C THR A 33 2.39 -9.58 16.29
N TYR A 34 3.30 -10.31 15.64
CA TYR A 34 4.62 -9.78 15.28
C TYR A 34 4.55 -8.65 14.25
N LYS A 35 3.65 -8.74 13.26
CA LYS A 35 3.38 -7.63 12.35
C LYS A 35 2.95 -6.36 13.12
N LEU A 36 2.04 -6.49 14.09
CA LEU A 36 1.62 -5.36 14.92
C LEU A 36 2.77 -4.79 15.77
N LEU A 37 3.67 -5.63 16.28
CA LEU A 37 4.86 -5.17 17.00
C LEU A 37 5.81 -4.40 16.08
N MET A 38 6.01 -4.88 14.85
CA MET A 38 6.78 -4.16 13.84
C MET A 38 6.17 -2.79 13.55
N GLU A 39 4.85 -2.75 13.28
CA GLU A 39 4.08 -1.51 13.11
C GLU A 39 4.23 -0.59 14.34
N ALA A 40 4.19 -1.14 15.57
CA ALA A 40 4.35 -0.35 16.80
C ALA A 40 5.73 0.31 16.92
N TYR A 41 6.80 -0.40 16.52
CA TYR A 41 8.16 0.16 16.55
C TYR A 41 8.45 1.11 15.38
N SER A 42 7.82 0.90 14.23
CA SER A 42 8.12 1.67 13.01
C SER A 42 7.18 2.84 12.74
N LEU A 43 5.94 2.81 13.25
CA LEU A 43 4.89 3.81 12.99
C LEU A 43 4.58 4.70 14.19
N ILE A 44 4.95 4.29 15.41
CA ILE A 44 4.67 5.05 16.64
C ILE A 44 5.97 5.70 17.13
N ALA A 45 5.95 7.02 17.30
CA ALA A 45 7.10 7.76 17.83
C ALA A 45 7.39 7.38 19.30
N PRO A 46 8.66 7.33 19.73
CA PRO A 46 9.87 7.50 18.91
C PRO A 46 10.16 6.26 18.06
N TYR A 47 10.40 6.44 16.76
CA TYR A 47 10.62 5.33 15.83
C TYR A 47 11.88 4.54 16.17
N ASP A 48 11.79 3.21 16.12
CA ASP A 48 12.90 2.29 16.39
C ASP A 48 12.94 1.19 15.32
N MET A 49 13.46 1.56 14.15
CA MET A 49 13.62 0.65 13.02
C MET A 49 14.52 -0.56 13.33
N PRO A 50 15.66 -0.43 14.06
CA PRO A 50 16.44 -1.59 14.47
C PRO A 50 15.59 -2.62 15.24
N THR A 51 14.78 -2.19 16.20
CA THR A 51 13.91 -3.12 16.95
C THR A 51 12.78 -3.68 16.08
N ALA A 52 12.15 -2.86 15.23
CA ALA A 52 11.16 -3.33 14.26
C ALA A 52 11.73 -4.44 13.36
N HIS A 53 12.95 -4.25 12.85
CA HIS A 53 13.62 -5.23 12.00
C HIS A 53 13.94 -6.52 12.75
N ARG A 54 14.42 -6.43 14.00
CA ARG A 54 14.71 -7.61 14.84
C ARG A 54 13.49 -8.52 15.04
N MET A 55 12.27 -8.00 14.92
CA MET A 55 11.05 -8.82 15.02
C MET A 55 10.99 -9.95 13.98
N LEU A 56 11.63 -9.81 12.80
CA LEU A 56 11.74 -10.91 11.83
C LEU A 56 12.49 -12.11 12.41
N SER A 57 13.62 -11.87 13.08
CA SER A 57 14.42 -12.94 13.67
C SER A 57 13.83 -13.42 14.99
N ASP A 58 13.22 -12.54 15.78
CA ASP A 58 12.61 -12.90 17.06
C ASP A 58 11.39 -13.81 16.89
N MET A 59 10.56 -13.60 15.85
CA MET A 59 9.41 -14.48 15.61
C MET A 59 9.81 -15.93 15.27
N GLU A 60 10.92 -16.11 14.56
CA GLU A 60 11.48 -17.44 14.26
C GLU A 60 12.12 -18.07 15.50
N ARG A 61 12.96 -17.31 16.20
CA ARG A 61 13.78 -17.79 17.31
C ARG A 61 12.97 -18.06 18.56
N CYS A 62 12.04 -17.17 18.91
CA CYS A 62 11.31 -17.21 20.17
C CYS A 62 10.05 -18.06 20.09
N ASP A 63 9.35 -18.04 18.95
CA ASP A 63 8.03 -18.66 18.81
C ASP A 63 7.91 -19.65 17.62
N HIS A 64 8.99 -19.85 16.86
CA HIS A 64 9.02 -20.74 15.69
C HIS A 64 7.99 -20.38 14.62
N ILE A 65 7.76 -19.07 14.42
CA ILE A 65 6.86 -18.53 13.41
C ILE A 65 7.70 -18.03 12.25
N ARG A 66 7.45 -18.54 11.05
CA ARG A 66 8.14 -18.06 9.85
C ARG A 66 7.63 -16.67 9.44
N PRO A 67 8.52 -15.72 9.12
CA PRO A 67 8.17 -14.49 8.46
C PRO A 67 7.40 -14.72 7.17
N GLN A 68 6.47 -13.82 6.91
CA GLN A 68 5.60 -13.83 5.72
C GLN A 68 5.79 -12.51 4.97
N ALA A 69 5.40 -12.48 3.69
CA ALA A 69 5.47 -11.32 2.82
C ALA A 69 4.96 -10.02 3.49
N THR A 70 3.89 -10.08 4.27
CA THR A 70 3.33 -8.93 5.00
C THR A 70 4.27 -8.30 6.04
N HIS A 71 5.16 -9.08 6.66
CA HIS A 71 6.16 -8.56 7.61
C HIS A 71 7.26 -7.80 6.87
N TYR A 72 7.73 -8.35 5.75
CA TYR A 72 8.69 -7.70 4.87
C TYR A 72 8.12 -6.42 4.26
N ALA A 73 6.89 -6.46 3.74
CA ALA A 73 6.20 -5.29 3.22
C ALA A 73 6.08 -4.17 4.26
N THR A 74 5.79 -4.51 5.52
CA THR A 74 5.74 -3.54 6.63
C THR A 74 7.09 -2.85 6.83
N LEU A 75 8.19 -3.61 6.83
CA LEU A 75 9.54 -3.04 6.97
C LEU A 75 9.97 -2.24 5.73
N ILE A 76 9.70 -2.73 4.52
CA ILE A 76 10.01 -2.02 3.27
C ILE A 76 9.32 -0.66 3.27
N TYR A 77 8.01 -0.63 3.53
CA TYR A 77 7.24 0.61 3.60
C TYR A 77 7.78 1.54 4.69
N SER A 78 8.08 0.99 5.87
CA SER A 78 8.58 1.79 6.99
C SER A 78 9.96 2.40 6.70
N TYR A 79 10.94 1.61 6.25
CA TYR A 79 12.25 2.13 5.87
C TYR A 79 12.16 3.11 4.71
N GLY A 80 11.47 2.72 3.64
CA GLY A 80 11.49 3.42 2.38
C GLY A 80 10.57 4.63 2.35
N THR A 81 9.28 4.42 2.58
CA THR A 81 8.26 5.47 2.45
C THR A 81 8.31 6.47 3.60
N LEU A 82 8.41 5.96 4.84
CA LEU A 82 8.33 6.81 6.05
C LEU A 82 9.68 7.39 6.44
N GLN A 83 10.73 6.56 6.50
CA GLN A 83 12.07 6.99 6.92
C GLN A 83 12.95 7.48 5.76
N ARG A 84 12.47 7.43 4.51
CA ARG A 84 13.20 7.86 3.30
C ARG A 84 14.54 7.14 3.09
N ASP A 85 14.68 5.92 3.63
CA ASP A 85 15.85 5.06 3.48
C ASP A 85 15.57 3.95 2.45
N VAL A 86 15.64 4.33 1.17
CA VAL A 86 15.48 3.40 0.03
C VAL A 86 16.52 2.27 0.08
N LYS A 87 17.73 2.53 0.58
CA LYS A 87 18.80 1.51 0.64
C LYS A 87 18.45 0.38 1.59
N SER A 88 17.91 0.70 2.77
CA SER A 88 17.47 -0.32 3.73
C SER A 88 16.21 -1.04 3.23
N ALA A 89 15.27 -0.34 2.59
CA ALA A 89 14.12 -0.97 1.94
C ALA A 89 14.55 -1.98 0.86
N ASP A 90 15.53 -1.62 0.03
CA ASP A 90 16.11 -2.51 -0.99
C ASP A 90 16.73 -3.77 -0.38
N ARG A 91 17.47 -3.63 0.72
CA ARG A 91 18.05 -4.77 1.43
C ARG A 91 16.99 -5.71 1.95
N VAL A 92 15.91 -5.17 2.54
CA VAL A 92 14.79 -6.00 3.03
C VAL A 92 14.07 -6.70 1.87
N PHE A 93 13.89 -6.01 0.74
CA PHE A 93 13.29 -6.60 -0.47
C PHE A 93 14.15 -7.74 -1.05
N GLN A 94 15.48 -7.62 -1.01
CA GLN A 94 16.42 -8.65 -1.47
C GLN A 94 16.52 -9.84 -0.49
N ASP A 95 16.54 -9.58 0.83
CA ASP A 95 16.63 -10.61 1.87
C ASP A 95 15.49 -11.65 1.76
N MET A 96 14.34 -11.26 1.20
CA MET A 96 13.25 -12.21 0.92
C MET A 96 13.69 -13.37 0.02
N ASP A 97 14.56 -13.14 -0.96
CA ASP A 97 15.05 -14.20 -1.85
C ASP A 97 15.97 -15.16 -1.09
N ASP A 98 16.86 -14.61 -0.26
CA ASP A 98 17.79 -15.37 0.60
C ASP A 98 17.06 -16.18 1.66
N LYS A 99 15.90 -15.69 2.12
CA LYS A 99 15.01 -16.36 3.08
C LYS A 99 13.95 -17.24 2.43
N HIS A 100 13.95 -17.34 1.10
CA HIS A 100 12.99 -18.11 0.31
C HIS A 100 11.53 -17.76 0.61
N VAL A 101 11.26 -16.47 0.84
CA VAL A 101 9.91 -15.92 1.01
C VAL A 101 9.49 -15.28 -0.31
N ALA A 102 8.44 -15.82 -0.93
CA ALA A 102 7.93 -15.28 -2.19
C ALA A 102 7.42 -13.84 -2.01
N LYS A 103 7.74 -12.98 -2.98
CA LYS A 103 7.22 -11.62 -3.07
C LYS A 103 5.82 -11.67 -3.67
N ASP A 104 4.84 -11.16 -2.94
CA ASP A 104 3.46 -11.01 -3.40
C ASP A 104 3.16 -9.56 -3.79
N GLU A 105 1.92 -9.31 -4.23
CA GLU A 105 1.47 -7.98 -4.64
C GLU A 105 1.68 -6.92 -3.55
N VAL A 106 1.49 -7.27 -2.28
CA VAL A 106 1.64 -6.33 -1.14
C VAL A 106 3.09 -5.90 -0.98
N VAL A 107 4.05 -6.81 -1.18
CA VAL A 107 5.48 -6.50 -1.13
C VAL A 107 5.89 -5.58 -2.29
N TYR A 108 5.41 -5.87 -3.50
CA TYR A 108 5.68 -5.01 -4.65
C TYR A 108 5.04 -3.64 -4.47
N GLN A 109 3.80 -3.56 -3.98
CA GLN A 109 3.15 -2.29 -3.67
C GLN A 109 3.98 -1.47 -2.67
N ALA A 110 4.43 -2.07 -1.56
CA ALA A 110 5.26 -1.38 -0.57
C ALA A 110 6.57 -0.83 -1.17
N MET A 111 7.21 -1.58 -2.06
CA MET A 111 8.43 -1.16 -2.74
C MET A 111 8.15 -0.07 -3.79
N LEU A 112 7.03 -0.14 -4.51
CA LEU A 112 6.61 0.90 -5.44
C LEU A 112 6.27 2.20 -4.72
N ASP A 113 5.53 2.13 -3.61
CA ASP A 113 5.28 3.28 -2.72
C ASP A 113 6.58 3.93 -2.25
N THR A 114 7.56 3.10 -1.86
CA THR A 114 8.90 3.55 -1.47
C THR A 114 9.56 4.32 -2.60
N LEU A 115 9.62 3.76 -3.81
CA LEU A 115 10.29 4.38 -4.94
C LEU A 115 9.61 5.68 -5.38
N VAL A 116 8.28 5.69 -5.47
CA VAL A 116 7.51 6.88 -5.85
C VAL A 116 7.68 8.00 -4.82
N SER A 117 7.58 7.69 -3.52
CA SER A 117 7.71 8.69 -2.45
C SER A 117 9.12 9.27 -2.31
N ASN A 118 10.12 8.63 -2.91
CA ASN A 118 11.52 9.06 -2.94
C ASN A 118 11.94 9.55 -4.34
N ASP A 119 10.98 9.99 -5.17
CA ASP A 119 11.22 10.56 -6.49
C ASP A 119 11.93 9.63 -7.51
N GLN A 120 11.92 8.32 -7.27
CA GLN A 120 12.55 7.30 -8.14
C GLN A 120 11.56 6.67 -9.12
N LEU A 121 10.75 7.51 -9.79
CA LEU A 121 9.63 7.06 -10.64
C LEU A 121 10.06 6.13 -11.79
N THR A 122 11.18 6.42 -12.45
CA THR A 122 11.72 5.54 -13.52
C THR A 122 12.04 4.14 -13.01
N ARG A 123 12.55 4.03 -11.77
CA ARG A 123 12.84 2.74 -11.14
C ARG A 123 11.55 2.02 -10.75
N ALA A 124 10.53 2.77 -10.33
CA ALA A 124 9.20 2.23 -10.06
C ALA A 124 8.57 1.64 -11.33
N GLU A 125 8.61 2.35 -12.47
CA GLU A 125 8.13 1.85 -13.77
C GLU A 125 8.83 0.54 -14.16
N GLN A 126 10.16 0.46 -14.01
CA GLN A 126 10.93 -0.76 -14.27
C GLN A 126 10.54 -1.91 -13.34
N LEU A 127 10.34 -1.63 -12.05
CA LEU A 127 9.92 -2.64 -11.08
C LEU A 127 8.51 -3.16 -11.37
N TYR A 128 7.61 -2.27 -11.80
CA TYR A 128 6.24 -2.62 -12.18
C TYR A 128 6.20 -3.55 -13.40
N ALA A 129 6.98 -3.25 -14.44
CA ALA A 129 7.10 -4.13 -15.60
C ALA A 129 7.61 -5.53 -15.22
N LYS A 130 8.59 -5.60 -14.29
CA LYS A 130 9.08 -6.89 -13.76
C LYS A 130 7.99 -7.62 -12.99
N MET A 131 7.26 -6.93 -12.12
CA MET A 131 6.16 -7.50 -11.33
C MET A 131 5.11 -8.15 -12.23
N GLN A 132 4.70 -7.48 -13.31
CA GLN A 132 3.70 -8.00 -14.26
C GLN A 132 4.10 -9.33 -14.92
N THR A 133 5.40 -9.61 -15.00
CA THR A 133 5.91 -10.89 -15.51
C THR A 133 6.18 -11.92 -14.41
N ALA A 134 6.30 -11.48 -13.17
CA ALA A 134 6.74 -12.31 -12.04
C ALA A 134 5.57 -12.88 -11.24
N ILE A 135 4.46 -12.14 -11.12
CA ILE A 135 3.30 -12.52 -10.33
C ILE A 135 1.99 -12.29 -11.10
N GLU A 136 0.99 -13.10 -10.79
CA GLU A 136 -0.39 -12.80 -11.16
C GLU A 136 -0.90 -11.67 -10.26
N LYS A 137 -1.35 -10.58 -10.88
CA LYS A 137 -1.83 -9.40 -10.18
C LYS A 137 -3.31 -9.56 -9.81
N SER A 138 -3.74 -9.06 -8.65
CA SER A 138 -5.16 -8.95 -8.35
C SER A 138 -5.86 -7.87 -9.17
N THR A 139 -7.19 -7.85 -9.10
CA THR A 139 -8.03 -6.82 -9.70
C THR A 139 -8.03 -5.50 -8.91
N SER A 140 -7.28 -5.41 -7.80
CA SER A 140 -7.29 -4.24 -6.92
C SER A 140 -6.44 -3.09 -7.47
N PRO A 141 -6.89 -1.83 -7.39
CA PRO A 141 -6.23 -0.69 -8.02
C PRO A 141 -5.08 -0.09 -7.21
N TYR A 142 -4.64 -0.72 -6.12
CA TYR A 142 -3.70 -0.09 -5.19
C TYR A 142 -2.40 0.32 -5.86
N ILE A 143 -1.85 -0.52 -6.73
CA ILE A 143 -0.60 -0.21 -7.43
C ILE A 143 -0.79 0.89 -8.47
N GLU A 144 -1.87 0.87 -9.24
CA GLU A 144 -2.23 1.95 -10.16
C GLU A 144 -2.36 3.28 -9.43
N ASN A 145 -2.98 3.28 -8.25
CA ASN A 145 -3.15 4.48 -7.43
C ASN A 145 -1.80 5.04 -6.96
N VAL A 146 -0.80 4.18 -6.69
CA VAL A 146 0.59 4.62 -6.43
C VAL A 146 1.15 5.37 -7.64
N PHE A 147 0.96 4.84 -8.84
CA PHE A 147 1.43 5.48 -10.08
C PHE A 147 0.69 6.76 -10.42
N ILE A 148 -0.64 6.80 -10.29
CA ILE A 148 -1.45 8.01 -10.51
C ILE A 148 -0.95 9.15 -9.62
N ARG A 149 -0.76 8.87 -8.32
CA ARG A 149 -0.20 9.84 -7.38
C ARG A 149 1.21 10.27 -7.77
N GLY A 150 2.08 9.32 -8.10
CA GLY A 150 3.47 9.61 -8.50
C GLY A 150 3.59 10.44 -9.79
N TYR A 151 2.78 10.14 -10.80
CA TYR A 151 2.70 10.91 -12.03
C TYR A 151 2.13 12.31 -11.79
N GLY A 152 1.09 12.43 -10.95
CA GLY A 152 0.52 13.71 -10.52
C GLY A 152 1.56 14.62 -9.87
N GLN A 153 2.33 14.10 -8.92
CA GLN A 153 3.42 14.84 -8.24
C GLN A 153 4.52 15.33 -9.20
N LYS A 154 4.70 14.68 -10.35
CA LYS A 154 5.65 15.07 -11.39
C LYS A 154 5.02 15.88 -12.53
N GLY A 155 3.74 16.19 -12.47
CA GLY A 155 2.99 16.86 -13.54
C GLY A 155 2.82 16.04 -14.81
N LEU A 156 3.05 14.72 -14.76
CA LEU A 156 2.92 13.80 -15.89
C LEU A 156 1.47 13.33 -16.06
N LEU A 157 0.55 14.28 -16.19
CA LEU A 157 -0.90 14.02 -16.14
C LEU A 157 -1.40 13.07 -17.22
N GLU A 158 -0.80 13.09 -18.41
CA GLU A 158 -1.13 12.15 -19.49
C GLU A 158 -0.87 10.69 -19.08
N LYS A 159 0.24 10.43 -18.37
CA LYS A 159 0.55 9.10 -17.84
C LYS A 159 -0.40 8.72 -16.71
N ALA A 160 -0.74 9.67 -15.84
CA ALA A 160 -1.71 9.45 -14.77
C ALA A 160 -3.09 9.05 -15.34
N LYS A 161 -3.56 9.79 -16.35
CA LYS A 161 -4.81 9.54 -17.05
C LYS A 161 -4.79 8.21 -17.80
N ALA A 162 -3.69 7.88 -18.48
CA ALA A 162 -3.54 6.59 -19.13
C ALA A 162 -3.62 5.41 -18.15
N MET A 163 -3.01 5.52 -16.96
CA MET A 163 -3.15 4.52 -15.89
C MET A 163 -4.59 4.42 -15.41
N PHE A 164 -5.26 5.56 -15.21
CA PHE A 164 -6.67 5.61 -14.82
C PHE A 164 -7.58 4.96 -15.86
N ASP A 165 -7.37 5.26 -17.14
CA ASP A 165 -8.18 4.77 -18.26
C ASP A 165 -7.98 3.29 -18.55
N ALA A 166 -6.80 2.75 -18.25
CA ALA A 166 -6.52 1.32 -18.39
C ALA A 166 -7.28 0.44 -17.38
N MET A 167 -7.75 1.01 -16.27
CA MET A 167 -8.64 0.33 -15.33
C MET A 167 -10.08 0.31 -15.84
N THR A 168 -10.86 -0.71 -15.47
CA THR A 168 -12.29 -0.80 -15.79
C THR A 168 -13.13 -0.36 -14.60
N ASP A 169 -14.42 -0.18 -14.85
CA ASP A 169 -15.39 -0.02 -13.77
C ASP A 169 -16.25 -1.27 -13.59
N ASP A 170 -16.50 -1.62 -12.33
CA ASP A 170 -17.28 -2.81 -11.93
C ASP A 170 -18.67 -2.91 -12.58
N LYS A 171 -19.35 -1.79 -12.83
CA LYS A 171 -20.70 -1.84 -13.45
C LYS A 171 -20.69 -2.25 -14.93
N ILE A 172 -19.52 -2.30 -15.59
CA ILE A 172 -19.40 -2.66 -17.02
C ILE A 172 -19.22 -4.18 -17.21
N THR A 173 -18.69 -4.89 -16.21
CA THR A 173 -18.38 -6.32 -16.31
C THR A 173 -19.62 -7.23 -16.29
N HIS A 174 -20.79 -6.72 -15.86
CA HIS A 174 -22.03 -7.49 -15.83
C HIS A 174 -22.76 -7.61 -17.18
N ASP A 175 -22.43 -6.79 -18.17
CA ASP A 175 -23.17 -6.71 -19.46
C ASP A 175 -22.41 -7.30 -20.67
N GLN A 176 -21.16 -7.77 -20.50
CA GLN A 176 -20.40 -8.39 -21.59
C GLN A 176 -20.07 -9.87 -21.32
N PRO A 177 -20.33 -10.78 -22.27
CA PRO A 177 -19.92 -12.18 -22.13
C PRO A 177 -18.39 -12.26 -22.09
N ALA A 178 -17.87 -12.94 -21.06
CA ALA A 178 -16.44 -13.14 -20.85
C ALA A 178 -15.79 -13.75 -22.11
N THR A 179 -15.01 -12.94 -22.82
CA THR A 179 -14.10 -13.44 -23.85
C THR A 179 -12.84 -13.98 -23.17
N PRO A 180 -12.41 -15.21 -23.48
CA PRO A 180 -11.22 -15.78 -22.85
C PRO A 180 -9.98 -15.31 -23.61
N SER A 181 -9.47 -14.12 -23.27
CA SER A 181 -8.05 -13.80 -23.52
C SER A 181 -7.54 -12.69 -22.60
N THR A 182 -6.87 -13.11 -21.52
CA THR A 182 -5.62 -12.52 -21.04
C THR A 182 -5.59 -11.01 -20.75
N SER A 183 -6.26 -10.55 -19.69
CA SER A 183 -5.77 -9.43 -18.85
C SER A 183 -6.58 -9.38 -17.56
N CYS A 184 -5.91 -9.45 -16.41
CA CYS A 184 -6.57 -9.16 -15.13
C CYS A 184 -7.07 -7.70 -15.19
N THR A 185 -8.39 -7.52 -15.27
CA THR A 185 -8.96 -6.19 -15.47
C THR A 185 -9.09 -5.53 -14.09
N VAL A 186 -8.22 -4.55 -13.84
CA VAL A 186 -8.20 -3.82 -12.57
C VAL A 186 -9.43 -2.91 -12.47
N ILE A 187 -10.08 -2.91 -11.32
CA ILE A 187 -11.33 -2.20 -11.08
C ILE A 187 -11.05 -0.87 -10.40
N ARG A 188 -11.67 0.21 -10.88
CA ARG A 188 -11.61 1.52 -10.21
C ARG A 188 -12.44 1.50 -8.93
N GLU A 189 -11.76 1.76 -7.81
CA GLU A 189 -12.37 1.95 -6.49
C GLU A 189 -12.47 3.45 -6.17
N PRO A 190 -13.23 3.87 -5.13
CA PRO A 190 -13.30 5.28 -4.75
C PRO A 190 -11.93 5.96 -4.54
N SER A 191 -10.95 5.23 -4.02
CA SER A 191 -9.58 5.73 -3.86
C SER A 191 -8.87 6.04 -5.18
N THR A 192 -9.27 5.38 -6.27
CA THR A 192 -8.74 5.62 -7.62
C THR A 192 -9.22 6.94 -8.18
N TYR A 193 -10.51 7.22 -8.01
CA TYR A 193 -11.09 8.52 -8.37
C TYR A 193 -10.47 9.63 -7.52
N GLU A 194 -10.37 9.43 -6.20
CA GLU A 194 -9.71 10.38 -5.31
C GLU A 194 -8.27 10.68 -5.74
N ALA A 195 -7.47 9.65 -6.05
CA ALA A 195 -6.08 9.82 -6.48
C ALA A 195 -5.98 10.66 -7.76
N MET A 196 -6.88 10.43 -8.74
CA MET A 196 -6.87 11.16 -10.01
C MET A 196 -7.38 12.59 -9.87
N VAL A 197 -8.45 12.82 -9.10
CA VAL A 197 -8.95 14.17 -8.76
C VAL A 197 -7.85 14.96 -8.09
N ARG A 198 -7.19 14.38 -7.08
CA ARG A 198 -6.08 15.04 -6.37
C ARG A 198 -4.94 15.40 -7.31
N ALA A 199 -4.55 14.49 -8.20
CA ALA A 199 -3.49 14.73 -9.19
C ALA A 199 -3.81 15.92 -10.10
N TYR A 200 -5.06 16.06 -10.55
CA TYR A 200 -5.49 17.20 -11.36
C TYR A 200 -5.55 18.51 -10.56
N VAL A 201 -6.10 18.48 -9.34
CA VAL A 201 -6.18 19.66 -8.45
C VAL A 201 -4.77 20.21 -8.15
N GLU A 202 -3.83 19.34 -7.77
CA GLU A 202 -2.43 19.72 -7.48
C GLU A 202 -1.71 20.35 -8.70
N ASN A 203 -2.19 20.08 -9.91
CA ASN A 203 -1.66 20.62 -11.16
C ASN A 203 -2.56 21.72 -11.78
N ASN A 204 -3.49 22.30 -11.02
CA ASN A 204 -4.40 23.38 -11.44
C ASN A 204 -5.31 23.01 -12.62
N LYS A 205 -5.63 21.72 -12.79
CA LYS A 205 -6.52 21.18 -13.83
C LYS A 205 -7.94 20.96 -13.28
N MET A 206 -8.57 22.05 -12.88
CA MET A 206 -9.83 22.01 -12.13
C MET A 206 -11.02 21.49 -12.97
N THR A 207 -11.02 21.73 -14.28
CA THR A 207 -12.07 21.22 -15.18
C THR A 207 -12.00 19.71 -15.25
N GLU A 208 -10.81 19.17 -15.51
CA GLU A 208 -10.56 17.73 -15.61
C GLU A 208 -10.81 17.03 -14.24
N ALA A 209 -10.47 17.69 -13.13
CA ALA A 209 -10.79 17.18 -11.78
C ALA A 209 -12.31 17.02 -11.55
N LYS A 210 -13.12 18.00 -11.99
CA LYS A 210 -14.58 17.95 -11.88
C LYS A 210 -15.17 16.84 -12.75
N GLU A 211 -14.65 16.64 -13.95
CA GLU A 211 -15.08 15.55 -14.84
C GLU A 211 -14.87 14.17 -14.19
N ILE A 212 -13.70 13.93 -13.57
CA ILE A 212 -13.44 12.68 -12.84
C ILE A 212 -14.37 12.52 -11.63
N PHE A 213 -14.66 13.61 -10.91
CA PHE A 213 -15.59 13.57 -9.79
C PHE A 213 -17.04 13.31 -10.21
N GLU A 214 -17.50 13.91 -11.30
CA GLU A 214 -18.81 13.62 -11.89
C GLU A 214 -18.91 12.15 -12.29
N LEU A 215 -17.84 11.59 -12.88
CA LEU A 215 -17.75 10.16 -13.17
C LEU A 215 -17.86 9.30 -11.90
N MET A 216 -17.24 9.72 -10.80
CA MET A 216 -17.37 9.06 -9.49
C MET A 216 -18.82 9.12 -8.96
N VAL A 217 -19.51 10.26 -9.09
CA VAL A 217 -20.89 10.43 -8.62
C VAL A 217 -21.86 9.54 -9.40
N GLN A 218 -21.67 9.39 -10.71
CA GLN A 218 -22.46 8.45 -11.55
C GLN A 218 -22.35 6.99 -11.09
N ARG A 219 -21.35 6.65 -10.29
CA ARG A 219 -21.19 5.30 -9.72
C ARG A 219 -22.04 5.05 -8.48
N GLU A 220 -22.62 6.09 -7.89
CA GLU A 220 -23.46 6.00 -6.68
C GLU A 220 -22.71 5.41 -5.48
N PHE A 221 -21.41 5.72 -5.35
CA PHE A 221 -20.66 5.39 -4.13
C PHE A 221 -21.29 6.08 -2.90
N PRO A 222 -21.13 5.51 -1.69
CA PRO A 222 -21.71 6.09 -0.49
C PRO A 222 -21.34 7.57 -0.29
N GLU A 223 -22.30 8.39 0.15
CA GLU A 223 -22.13 9.84 0.31
C GLU A 223 -20.92 10.23 1.14
N LYS A 224 -20.60 9.47 2.20
CA LYS A 224 -19.42 9.73 3.03
C LYS A 224 -18.11 9.67 2.24
N VAL A 225 -18.05 8.81 1.21
CA VAL A 225 -16.85 8.61 0.40
C VAL A 225 -16.77 9.66 -0.70
N THR A 226 -17.89 9.99 -1.34
CA THR A 226 -17.94 11.05 -2.35
C THR A 226 -17.71 12.43 -1.74
N ALA A 227 -18.19 12.69 -0.51
CA ALA A 227 -17.96 13.93 0.20
C ALA A 227 -16.47 14.23 0.41
N LEU A 228 -15.66 13.22 0.77
CA LEU A 228 -14.21 13.36 0.93
C LEU A 228 -13.53 13.84 -0.36
N VAL A 229 -13.97 13.33 -1.52
CA VAL A 229 -13.42 13.73 -2.82
C VAL A 229 -13.95 15.10 -3.25
N ALA A 230 -15.21 15.43 -2.90
CA ALA A 230 -15.81 16.73 -3.16
C ALA A 230 -15.03 17.86 -2.47
N GLU A 231 -14.59 17.63 -1.22
CA GLU A 231 -13.79 18.59 -0.46
C GLU A 231 -12.51 19.01 -1.20
N LEU A 232 -11.87 18.09 -1.94
CA LEU A 232 -10.64 18.36 -2.71
C LEU A 232 -10.84 19.35 -3.87
N ILE A 233 -12.05 19.45 -4.41
CA ILE A 233 -12.38 20.32 -5.54
C ILE A 233 -12.83 21.70 -5.07
N THR A 234 -13.32 21.78 -3.83
CA THR A 234 -13.84 23.01 -3.22
C THR A 234 -12.80 23.78 -2.40
N ALA A 235 -11.67 23.14 -2.05
CA ALA A 235 -10.56 23.73 -1.29
C ALA A 235 -9.69 24.66 -2.15
#